data_AF-A0A8C5NZ77-F1
#
_entry.id   AF-A0A8C5NZ77-F1
#
_cell.length_a   1.000
_cell.length_b   1.000
_cell.length_c   1.000
_cell.angle_alpha   90.00
_cell.angle_beta   90.00
_cell.angle_gamma   90.00
#
_symmetry.space_group_name_H-M   'P 1'
#
loop_
_entity.id
_entity.type
_entity.pdbx_description
1 polymer ?
#
loop_
_entity_poly.entity_id
_entity_poly.type
_entity_poly.pdbx_seq_one_letter_code
_entity_poly.pdbx_strand_id
1 'polypeptide(L)'
;MVAAKKMKKSLESINSRLQLVMKSGKYVLGYKQTLEMIRQGKAKLAILANNCPALRKSEREYYAMLAKSACGKFYRVCTQSIIDPGDSDIIRSMPEQTGEK
;
A
#
# COMPACT_ATOMS: atom_id res chain seq x y z
N MET A 1 17.17 16.40 -14.75
CA MET A 1 15.73 16.59 -14.43
C MET A 1 14.78 15.48 -14.92
N VAL A 2 15.25 14.38 -15.53
CA VAL A 2 14.38 13.33 -16.11
C VAL A 2 13.79 12.37 -15.05
N ALA A 3 14.50 12.09 -13.96
CA ALA A 3 14.07 11.17 -12.91
C ALA A 3 12.82 11.65 -12.14
N ALA A 4 12.73 12.95 -11.83
CA ALA A 4 11.59 13.53 -11.12
C ALA A 4 10.29 13.47 -11.94
N LYS A 5 10.36 13.65 -13.27
CA LYS A 5 9.19 13.59 -14.16
C LYS A 5 8.63 12.17 -14.27
N LYS A 6 9.51 11.15 -14.24
CA LYS A 6 9.13 9.73 -14.21
C LYS A 6 8.44 9.33 -12.90
N MET A 7 8.90 9.88 -11.78
CA MET A 7 8.29 9.65 -10.46
C MET A 7 6.89 10.27 -10.35
N LYS A 8 6.69 11.48 -10.90
CA LYS A 8 5.39 12.17 -10.92
C LYS A 8 4.34 11.40 -11.75
N LYS A 9 4.74 10.90 -12.92
CA LYS A 9 3.87 10.06 -13.78
C LYS A 9 3.50 8.73 -13.13
N SER A 10 4.40 8.15 -12.33
CA SER A 10 4.11 6.94 -11.55
C SER A 10 3.09 7.19 -10.43
N LEU A 11 3.09 8.37 -9.81
CA LEU A 11 2.14 8.74 -8.75
C LEU A 11 0.72 9.00 -9.29
N GLU A 12 0.61 9.65 -10.45
CA GLU A 12 -0.69 9.82 -11.13
C GLU A 12 -1.31 8.46 -11.48
N SER A 13 -0.50 7.52 -11.99
CA SER A 13 -0.99 6.19 -12.38
C SER A 13 -1.48 5.35 -11.20
N ILE A 14 -0.87 5.49 -10.01
CA ILE A 14 -1.34 4.79 -8.80
C ILE A 14 -2.63 5.41 -8.26
N ASN A 15 -2.80 6.74 -8.34
CA ASN A 15 -4.05 7.38 -7.92
C ASN A 15 -5.25 6.89 -8.73
N SER A 16 -5.12 6.80 -10.06
CA SER A 16 -6.19 6.28 -10.93
C SER A 16 -6.54 4.83 -10.59
N ARG A 17 -5.53 4.00 -10.28
CA ARG A 17 -5.74 2.60 -9.87
C ARG A 17 -6.40 2.50 -8.50
N LEU A 18 -5.97 3.32 -7.55
CA LEU A 18 -6.56 3.36 -6.22
C LEU A 18 -8.03 3.81 -6.26
N GLN A 19 -8.37 4.72 -7.18
CA GLN A 19 -9.77 5.07 -7.46
C GLN A 19 -10.59 3.89 -8.02
N LEU A 20 -9.98 3.00 -8.82
CA LEU A 20 -10.65 1.78 -9.27
C LEU A 20 -10.87 0.79 -8.12
N VAL A 21 -9.87 0.58 -7.26
CA VAL A 21 -10.03 -0.24 -6.04
C VAL A 21 -11.12 0.31 -5.13
N MET A 22 -11.24 1.64 -5.03
CA MET A 22 -12.32 2.24 -4.24
C MET A 22 -13.70 2.04 -4.85
N LYS A 23 -13.81 1.83 -6.16
CA LYS A 23 -15.08 1.62 -6.86
C LYS A 23 -15.51 0.15 -6.89
N SER A 24 -14.61 -0.77 -7.23
CA SER A 24 -14.93 -2.19 -7.43
C SER A 24 -14.25 -3.15 -6.45
N GLY A 25 -13.24 -2.69 -5.72
CA GLY A 25 -12.47 -3.51 -4.79
C GLY A 25 -12.97 -3.47 -3.35
N LYS A 26 -12.35 -4.31 -2.52
CA LYS A 26 -12.53 -4.32 -1.07
C LYS A 26 -11.27 -3.80 -0.40
N TYR A 27 -11.42 -2.73 0.36
CA TYR A 27 -10.33 -2.09 1.06
C TYR A 27 -10.72 -1.76 2.50
N VAL A 28 -9.71 -1.64 3.34
CA VAL A 28 -9.84 -1.26 4.75
C VAL A 28 -8.96 -0.05 5.02
N LEU A 29 -9.53 0.92 5.72
CA LEU A 29 -8.86 2.16 6.10
C LEU A 29 -8.65 2.20 7.61
N GLY A 30 -7.50 2.74 8.03
CA GLY A 30 -7.23 3.01 9.43
C GLY A 30 -6.41 1.93 10.12
N TYR A 31 -5.59 2.38 11.06
CA TYR A 31 -4.48 1.61 11.63
C TYR A 31 -4.90 0.29 12.29
N LYS A 32 -5.91 0.29 13.19
CA LYS A 32 -6.36 -0.92 13.88
C LYS A 32 -6.89 -1.97 12.92
N GLN A 33 -7.74 -1.56 11.98
CA GLN A 33 -8.37 -2.47 11.03
C GLN A 33 -7.36 -3.00 10.02
N THR A 34 -6.43 -2.19 9.52
CA THR A 34 -5.40 -2.72 8.61
C THR A 34 -4.45 -3.67 9.35
N LEU A 35 -4.11 -3.39 10.60
CA LEU A 35 -3.28 -4.29 11.41
C LEU A 35 -3.99 -5.64 11.66
N GLU A 36 -5.30 -5.64 11.90
CA GLU A 36 -6.11 -6.86 11.98
C GLU A 36 -6.11 -7.64 10.65
N MET A 37 -6.31 -6.97 9.52
CA MET A 37 -6.33 -7.63 8.20
C MET A 37 -4.97 -8.17 7.76
N ILE A 38 -3.88 -7.51 8.17
CA ILE A 38 -2.51 -8.01 7.97
C ILE A 38 -2.28 -9.25 8.85
N ARG A 39 -2.67 -9.20 10.14
CA ARG A 39 -2.55 -10.36 11.05
C ARG A 39 -3.38 -11.57 10.60
N GLN A 40 -4.55 -11.33 10.00
CA GLN A 40 -5.39 -12.39 9.42
C GLN A 40 -4.86 -12.90 8.06
N GLY A 41 -3.82 -12.30 7.48
CA GLY A 41 -3.28 -12.67 6.17
C GLY A 41 -4.21 -12.38 4.99
N LYS A 42 -5.26 -11.56 5.20
CA LYS A 42 -6.25 -11.21 4.16
C LYS A 42 -5.83 -9.98 3.36
N ALA A 43 -4.89 -9.19 3.87
CA ALA A 43 -4.35 -8.05 3.15
C ALA A 43 -3.42 -8.53 2.02
N LYS A 44 -3.70 -8.11 0.78
CA LYS A 44 -2.84 -8.39 -0.38
C LYS A 44 -1.83 -7.27 -0.61
N LEU A 45 -2.22 -6.03 -0.30
CA LEU A 45 -1.37 -4.85 -0.39
C LEU A 45 -1.59 -3.94 0.81
N ALA A 46 -0.51 -3.43 1.40
CA ALA A 46 -0.56 -2.37 2.41
C ALA A 46 0.07 -1.09 1.86
N ILE A 47 -0.62 0.03 2.06
CA ILE A 47 -0.17 1.38 1.68
C ILE A 47 0.01 2.20 2.95
N LEU A 48 1.22 2.71 3.15
CA LEU A 48 1.57 3.59 4.26
C LEU A 48 1.63 5.05 3.84
N ALA A 49 1.44 5.96 4.80
CA ALA A 49 1.74 7.36 4.54
C ALA A 49 3.16 7.77 4.89
N ASN A 50 3.67 8.73 4.12
CA ASN A 50 4.99 9.30 4.37
C ASN A 50 5.02 10.14 5.67
N ASN A 51 3.85 10.64 6.12
CA ASN A 51 3.71 11.34 7.39
C ASN A 51 3.36 10.41 8.57
N CYS A 52 3.42 9.08 8.42
CA CYS A 52 3.27 8.18 9.56
C CYS A 52 4.47 8.28 10.50
N PRO A 53 4.27 8.35 11.83
CA PRO A 53 5.37 8.35 12.78
C PRO A 53 6.19 7.07 12.65
N ALA A 54 7.52 7.20 12.73
CA ALA A 54 8.48 6.12 12.45
C ALA A 54 8.16 4.83 13.20
N LEU A 55 7.83 4.91 14.50
CA LEU A 55 7.49 3.73 15.32
C LEU A 55 6.29 2.94 14.75
N ARG A 56 5.21 3.62 14.35
CA ARG A 56 4.02 2.97 13.77
C ARG A 56 4.24 2.50 12.34
N LYS A 57 5.22 3.09 11.65
CA LYS A 57 5.63 2.68 10.31
C LYS A 57 6.41 1.36 10.39
N SER A 58 7.42 1.29 11.25
CA SER A 58 8.23 0.07 11.47
C SER A 58 7.37 -1.11 11.93
N GLU A 59 6.41 -0.89 12.84
CA GLU A 59 5.52 -1.95 13.29
C GLU A 59 4.67 -2.53 12.13
N ARG A 60 4.19 -1.67 11.23
CA ARG A 60 3.40 -2.12 10.08
C ARG A 60 4.24 -2.80 9.00
N GLU A 61 5.43 -2.29 8.73
CA GLU A 61 6.37 -2.94 7.81
C GLU A 61 6.75 -4.33 8.33
N TYR A 62 6.97 -4.47 9.64
CA TYR A 62 7.24 -5.76 10.28
C TYR A 62 6.08 -6.76 10.10
N TYR A 63 4.84 -6.34 10.40
CA TYR A 63 3.69 -7.23 10.22
C TYR A 63 3.38 -7.54 8.74
N ALA A 64 3.59 -6.57 7.84
CA ALA A 64 3.40 -6.79 6.40
C ALA A 64 4.43 -7.79 5.84
N MET A 65 5.68 -7.72 6.31
CA MET A 65 6.74 -8.66 5.94
C MET A 65 6.45 -10.08 6.44
N LEU A 66 5.98 -10.22 7.69
CA LEU A 66 5.53 -11.50 8.24
C LEU A 66 4.36 -12.09 7.45
N ALA A 67 3.41 -11.26 7.03
CA ALA A 67 2.24 -11.66 6.27
C ALA A 67 2.52 -11.88 4.76
N LYS A 68 3.78 -11.75 4.31
CA LYS A 68 4.18 -11.78 2.88
C LYS A 68 3.30 -10.91 1.98
N SER A 69 2.80 -9.80 2.51
CA SER A 69 1.95 -8.88 1.78
C SER A 69 2.83 -7.87 1.05
N ALA A 70 2.51 -7.54 -0.21
CA ALA A 70 3.25 -6.54 -0.95
C ALA A 70 3.14 -5.16 -0.24
N CYS A 71 4.28 -4.62 0.19
CA CYS A 71 4.34 -3.27 0.75
C CYS A 71 4.51 -2.27 -0.41
N GLY A 72 3.49 -1.45 -0.65
CA GLY A 72 3.47 -0.46 -1.73
C GLY A 72 3.92 0.94 -1.28
N LYS A 73 4.32 1.77 -2.26
CA LYS A 73 4.76 3.17 -2.09
C LYS A 73 3.81 4.05 -1.28
N PHE A 74 4.40 5.08 -0.68
CA PHE A 74 3.79 5.96 0.32
C PHE A 74 2.73 6.95 -0.23
N TYR A 75 1.55 7.04 0.40
CA TYR A 75 0.43 7.94 0.06
C TYR A 75 -0.13 8.70 1.27
N ARG A 76 -0.82 9.83 1.09
CA ARG A 76 -1.30 10.72 2.18
C ARG A 76 -2.39 10.13 3.12
N VAL A 77 -2.61 8.82 3.11
CA VAL A 77 -3.61 8.13 3.94
C VAL A 77 -2.89 7.30 4.99
N CYS A 78 -3.16 7.55 6.28
CA CYS A 78 -2.39 7.01 7.40
C CYS A 78 -2.16 5.49 7.31
N THR A 79 -3.12 4.72 6.79
CA THR A 79 -2.95 3.29 6.50
C THR A 79 -4.10 2.79 5.65
N GLN A 80 -3.81 2.06 4.57
CA GLN A 80 -4.84 1.34 3.81
C GLN A 80 -4.36 -0.07 3.48
N SER A 81 -5.21 -1.07 3.73
CA SER A 81 -5.01 -2.42 3.24
C SER A 81 -6.01 -2.72 2.12
N ILE A 82 -5.51 -3.23 1.01
CA ILE A 82 -6.33 -3.74 -0.08
C ILE A 82 -6.46 -5.25 0.12
N ILE A 83 -7.70 -5.69 0.26
CA ILE A 83 -8.07 -7.11 0.45
C ILE A 83 -8.39 -7.70 -0.91
N ASP A 84 -9.14 -6.94 -1.71
CA ASP A 84 -9.46 -7.30 -3.08
C ASP A 84 -9.24 -6.11 -4.01
N PRO A 85 -8.42 -6.28 -5.06
CA PRO A 85 -8.12 -5.20 -5.97
C PRO A 85 -9.24 -4.90 -6.97
N GLY A 86 -10.28 -5.75 -7.07
CA GLY A 86 -11.29 -5.65 -8.13
C GLY A 86 -10.65 -5.67 -9.52
N ASP A 87 -11.06 -4.73 -10.38
CA ASP A 87 -10.52 -4.54 -11.74
C ASP A 87 -9.17 -3.81 -11.77
N SER A 88 -8.60 -3.46 -10.60
CA SER A 88 -7.38 -2.69 -10.55
C SER A 88 -6.13 -3.57 -10.58
N ASP A 89 -5.25 -3.34 -11.55
CA ASP A 89 -3.89 -3.94 -11.58
C ASP A 89 -2.91 -3.34 -10.56
N ILE A 90 -3.38 -2.80 -9.43
CA ILE A 90 -2.53 -2.07 -8.47
C ILE A 90 -1.45 -2.97 -7.87
N ILE A 91 -1.76 -4.24 -7.62
CA ILE A 91 -0.85 -5.23 -7.03
C ILE A 91 0.33 -5.50 -7.97
N ARG A 92 0.04 -5.70 -9.26
CA ARG A 92 1.05 -6.00 -10.29
C ARG A 92 1.89 -4.78 -10.69
N SER A 93 1.41 -3.59 -10.37
CA SER A 93 2.04 -2.33 -10.74
C SER A 93 3.01 -1.77 -9.70
N MET A 94 3.03 -2.36 -8.51
CA MET A 94 3.98 -1.97 -7.47
C MET A 94 5.23 -2.85 -7.58
N PRO A 95 6.43 -2.25 -7.73
CA PRO A 95 7.65 -3.01 -7.56
C PRO A 95 7.67 -3.52 -6.12
N GLU A 96 7.90 -4.81 -5.95
CA GLU A 96 8.15 -5.43 -4.65
C GLU A 96 9.35 -4.73 -4.03
N GLN A 97 9.12 -3.74 -3.15
CA GLN A 97 10.19 -3.19 -2.32
C GLN A 97 10.40 -4.16 -1.17
N THR A 98 11.00 -5.31 -1.48
CA THR A 98 11.77 -6.07 -0.51
C THR A 98 12.79 -5.09 0.08
N GLY A 99 12.74 -4.90 1.40
CA GLY A 99 13.64 -4.01 2.11
C GLY A 99 15.08 -4.23 1.63
N GLU A 100 15.68 -3.19 1.07
CA GLU A 100 17.10 -3.19 0.79
C GLU A 100 17.84 -3.17 2.14
N LYS A 101 18.47 -4.32 2.43
CA LYS A 101 19.46 -4.63 3.48
C LYS A 101 19.01 -4.62 4.93
#